data_AF-A0A428RPM5-F1
#
_entry.id   AF-A0A428RPM5-F1
#
_cell.length_a   1.000
_cell.length_b   1.000
_cell.length_c   1.000
_cell.angle_alpha   90.00
_cell.angle_beta   90.00
_cell.angle_gamma   90.00
#
_symmetry.space_group_name_H-M   'P 1'
#
loop_
_entity.id
_entity.type
_entity.pdbx_description
1 polymer ?
#
loop_
_entity_poly.entity_id
_entity_poly.type
_entity_poly.pdbx_seq_one_letter_code
_entity_poly.pdbx_strand_id
1 'polypeptide(L)'
;METPNKKRPRWNNDRVILQFDYDCFYAQVFENKNPALKKLPVGVKQKNCLSTCNYNARALGLKKLMSVSEAKRMCPELVLMDGEDLTPFRDTSKILFNYFKTFSWNHKVERLGFDEVFMGMLSGQACLK
;
A
#
# COMPACT_ATOMS: atom_id res chain seq x y z
N MET A 1 24.72 28.50 27.52
CA MET A 1 24.48 27.15 26.96
C MET A 1 24.49 27.29 25.45
N GLU A 2 25.59 26.91 24.80
CA GLU A 2 25.68 26.96 23.33
C GLU A 2 24.89 25.79 22.73
N THR A 3 24.01 26.10 21.78
CA THR A 3 23.28 25.09 21.02
C THR A 3 24.24 24.40 20.05
N PRO A 4 24.30 23.06 20.02
CA PRO A 4 25.23 22.36 19.14
C PRO A 4 24.87 22.64 17.68
N ASN A 5 25.84 23.13 16.92
CA ASN A 5 25.75 23.37 15.49
C ASN A 5 25.53 22.04 14.75
N LYS A 6 24.27 21.63 14.59
CA LYS A 6 23.89 20.47 13.78
C LYS A 6 24.13 20.81 12.31
N LYS A 7 25.33 20.49 11.82
CA LYS A 7 25.64 20.48 10.39
C LYS A 7 24.53 19.69 9.67
N ARG A 8 23.85 20.33 8.72
CA ARG A 8 22.82 19.67 7.90
C ARG A 8 23.48 18.48 7.20
N PRO A 9 22.86 17.29 7.19
CA PRO A 9 23.41 16.14 6.49
C PRO A 9 23.63 16.51 5.02
N ARG A 10 24.82 16.23 4.50
CA ARG A 10 25.13 16.42 3.08
C ARG A 10 24.27 15.46 2.26
N TRP A 11 23.55 15.98 1.28
CA TRP A 11 22.80 15.18 0.32
C TRP A 11 23.79 14.32 -0.46
N ASN A 12 23.64 13.00 -0.32
CA ASN A 12 24.39 12.06 -1.14
C ASN A 12 23.58 11.84 -2.43
N ASN A 13 24.02 12.46 -3.53
CA ASN A 13 23.39 12.33 -4.85
C ASN A 13 23.64 10.96 -5.51
N ASP A 14 24.42 10.08 -4.87
CA ASP A 14 24.77 8.74 -5.37
C ASP A 14 23.79 7.65 -4.87
N ARG A 15 22.68 8.05 -4.22
CA ARG A 15 21.66 7.11 -3.73
C ARG A 15 20.35 7.31 -4.49
N VAL A 16 19.88 6.23 -5.12
CA VAL A 16 18.53 6.15 -5.67
C VAL A 16 17.68 5.32 -4.72
N ILE A 17 16.52 5.82 -4.33
CA ILE A 17 15.56 5.09 -3.49
C ILE A 17 14.28 4.93 -4.31
N LEU A 18 13.86 3.69 -4.53
CA LEU A 18 12.56 3.38 -5.11
C LEU A 18 11.54 3.17 -3.98
N GLN A 19 10.39 3.81 -4.10
CA GLN A 19 9.24 3.57 -3.24
C GLN A 19 8.16 2.86 -4.05
N PHE A 20 7.64 1.77 -3.49
CA PHE A 20 6.50 1.03 -4.01
C PHE A 20 5.35 1.18 -3.00
N ASP A 21 4.16 1.51 -3.49
CA ASP A 21 2.91 1.59 -2.73
C ASP A 21 1.85 0.78 -3.51
N TYR A 22 1.27 -0.23 -2.87
CA TYR A 22 0.29 -1.09 -3.53
C TYR A 22 -1.10 -0.45 -3.60
N ASP A 23 -1.57 -0.30 -4.82
CA ASP A 23 -2.88 0.20 -5.17
C ASP A 23 -4.04 -0.50 -4.42
N CYS A 24 -4.75 0.25 -3.57
CA CYS A 24 -5.92 -0.22 -2.82
C CYS A 24 -5.72 -1.62 -2.20
N PHE A 25 -4.56 -1.86 -1.57
CA PHE A 25 -4.04 -3.17 -1.19
C PHE A 25 -5.07 -4.19 -0.67
N TYR A 26 -5.83 -3.88 0.38
CA TYR A 26 -6.76 -4.86 0.95
C TYR A 26 -7.89 -5.24 -0.02
N ALA A 27 -8.38 -4.28 -0.81
CA ALA A 27 -9.39 -4.57 -1.83
C ALA A 27 -8.79 -5.47 -2.94
N GLN A 28 -7.56 -5.20 -3.37
CA GLN A 28 -6.86 -6.05 -4.35
C GLN A 28 -6.64 -7.47 -3.86
N VAL A 29 -6.38 -7.69 -2.57
CA VAL A 29 -6.26 -9.04 -2.00
C VAL A 29 -7.58 -9.82 -2.15
N PHE A 30 -8.72 -9.18 -1.90
CA PHE A 30 -10.02 -9.81 -2.15
C PHE A 30 -10.34 -10.00 -3.63
N GLU A 31 -10.02 -9.02 -4.48
CA GLU A 31 -10.22 -9.09 -5.92
C GLU A 31 -9.37 -10.18 -6.59
N ASN A 32 -8.17 -10.45 -6.09
CA ASN A 32 -7.35 -11.55 -6.57
C ASN A 32 -7.89 -12.92 -6.13
N LYS A 33 -8.52 -12.99 -4.95
CA LYS A 33 -9.21 -14.20 -4.50
C LYS A 33 -10.54 -14.44 -5.23
N ASN A 34 -11.25 -13.38 -5.58
CA ASN A 34 -12.50 -13.43 -6.34
C ASN A 34 -12.49 -12.36 -7.46
N PRO A 35 -12.10 -12.74 -8.70
CA PRO A 35 -11.99 -11.81 -9.82
C PRO A 35 -13.29 -11.10 -10.22
N ALA A 36 -14.46 -11.62 -9.84
CA ALA A 36 -15.74 -10.96 -10.10
C ALA A 36 -15.85 -9.59 -9.41
N LEU A 37 -15.14 -9.41 -8.28
CA LEU A 37 -15.13 -8.17 -7.52
C LEU A 37 -14.48 -6.99 -8.27
N LYS A 38 -13.58 -7.25 -9.23
CA LYS A 38 -12.89 -6.21 -10.02
C LYS A 38 -13.85 -5.34 -10.85
N LYS A 39 -15.08 -5.82 -11.09
CA LYS A 39 -16.11 -5.11 -11.86
C LYS A 39 -17.12 -4.36 -10.98
N LEU A 40 -16.97 -4.43 -9.66
CA LEU A 40 -17.91 -3.88 -8.69
C LEU A 40 -17.24 -2.77 -7.86
N PRO A 41 -18.01 -1.81 -7.31
CA PRO A 41 -17.51 -0.93 -6.26
C PRO A 41 -17.32 -1.74 -4.97
N VAL A 42 -16.09 -1.82 -4.47
CA VAL A 42 -15.72 -2.62 -3.30
C VAL A 42 -15.12 -1.74 -2.21
N GLY A 43 -15.64 -1.87 -1.00
CA GLY A 43 -15.08 -1.30 0.22
C GLY A 43 -14.63 -2.41 1.18
N VAL A 44 -13.45 -2.26 1.78
CA VAL A 44 -13.00 -3.14 2.86
C VAL A 44 -13.25 -2.43 4.19
N LYS A 45 -14.11 -3.01 5.03
CA LYS A 45 -14.45 -2.43 6.34
C LYS A 45 -13.64 -3.05 7.47
N GLN A 46 -13.33 -2.22 8.46
CA GLN A 46 -12.92 -2.61 9.80
C GLN A 46 -13.81 -1.83 10.76
N LYS A 47 -14.59 -2.55 11.57
CA LYS A 47 -15.72 -2.04 12.34
C LYS A 47 -16.68 -1.26 11.42
N ASN A 48 -16.92 0.01 11.75
CA ASN A 48 -17.81 0.90 11.01
C ASN A 48 -17.06 1.87 10.07
N CYS A 49 -15.81 1.57 9.71
CA CYS A 49 -14.96 2.42 8.89
C CYS A 49 -14.43 1.66 7.68
N LEU A 50 -14.36 2.31 6.52
CA LEU A 50 -13.66 1.79 5.35
C LEU A 50 -12.16 1.95 5.54
N SER A 51 -11.46 0.83 5.76
CA SER A 51 -9.99 0.79 5.77
C SER A 51 -9.44 1.20 4.39
N THR A 52 -10.07 0.70 3.32
CA THR A 52 -9.80 1.14 1.95
C THR A 52 -11.00 0.83 1.04
N CYS A 53 -10.95 1.32 -0.19
CA CYS A 53 -11.89 0.98 -1.25
C CYS A 53 -11.15 0.92 -2.60
N ASN A 54 -11.68 0.11 -3.53
CA ASN A 54 -11.11 -0.06 -4.87
C ASN A 54 -11.38 1.17 -5.76
N TYR A 55 -10.74 1.22 -6.92
CA TYR A 55 -10.86 2.37 -7.82
C TYR A 55 -12.28 2.56 -8.38
N ASN A 56 -13.07 1.49 -8.56
CA ASN A 56 -14.48 1.61 -8.93
C ASN A 56 -15.28 2.38 -7.88
N ALA A 57 -15.08 2.08 -6.60
CA ALA A 57 -15.71 2.82 -5.50
C ALA A 57 -15.17 4.27 -5.40
N ARG A 58 -13.87 4.49 -5.62
CA ARG A 58 -13.28 5.85 -5.63
C ARG A 58 -13.84 6.72 -6.74
N ALA A 59 -14.11 6.15 -7.92
CA ALA A 59 -14.74 6.85 -9.03
C ALA A 59 -16.15 7.37 -8.69
N LEU A 60 -16.84 6.70 -7.74
CA LEU A 60 -18.13 7.12 -7.18
C LEU A 60 -17.99 8.09 -5.99
N GLY A 61 -16.77 8.55 -5.69
CA GLY A 61 -16.50 9.53 -4.63
C GLY A 61 -16.24 8.95 -3.24
N LEU A 62 -16.21 7.61 -3.08
CA LEU A 62 -15.86 6.99 -1.80
C LEU A 62 -14.37 7.20 -1.51
N LYS A 63 -14.04 7.34 -0.23
CA LYS A 63 -12.67 7.63 0.24
C LYS A 63 -12.23 6.64 1.32
N LYS A 64 -10.91 6.51 1.50
CA LYS A 64 -10.34 5.81 2.66
C LYS A 64 -10.82 6.50 3.95
N LEU A 65 -10.99 5.75 5.03
CA LEU A 65 -11.42 6.19 6.34
C LEU A 65 -12.85 6.78 6.41
N MET A 66 -13.65 6.60 5.37
CA MET A 66 -15.07 6.97 5.36
C MET A 66 -15.89 6.02 6.23
N SER A 67 -16.91 6.52 6.91
CA SER A 67 -17.83 5.66 7.66
C SER A 67 -18.62 4.73 6.74
N VAL A 68 -18.91 3.52 7.18
CA VAL A 68 -19.68 2.54 6.39
C VAL A 68 -21.08 3.09 6.06
N SER A 69 -21.71 3.81 6.99
CA SER A 69 -23.02 4.42 6.79
C SER A 69 -23.00 5.49 5.69
N GLU A 70 -22.01 6.37 5.70
CA GLU A 70 -21.83 7.39 4.66
C GLU A 70 -21.53 6.76 3.30
N ALA A 71 -20.61 5.79 3.26
CA ALA A 71 -20.25 5.09 2.03
C ALA A 71 -21.44 4.38 1.40
N LYS A 72 -22.28 3.72 2.20
CA LYS A 72 -23.52 3.08 1.76
C LYS A 72 -24.60 4.06 1.31
N ARG A 73 -24.65 5.26 1.90
CA ARG A 73 -25.55 6.33 1.45
C ARG A 73 -25.13 6.87 0.08
N MET A 74 -23.82 7.00 -0.16
CA MET A 74 -23.27 7.47 -1.43
C MET A 74 -23.34 6.40 -2.54
N CYS A 75 -23.12 5.14 -2.17
CA CYS A 75 -23.14 3.99 -3.08
C CYS A 75 -23.92 2.84 -2.43
N PRO A 76 -25.24 2.78 -2.62
CA PRO A 76 -26.09 1.70 -2.08
C PRO A 76 -25.63 0.31 -2.50
N GLU A 77 -25.17 0.18 -3.75
CA GLU A 77 -24.66 -1.05 -4.37
C GLU A 77 -23.23 -1.44 -3.93
N LEU A 78 -22.59 -0.68 -3.03
CA LEU A 78 -21.25 -0.95 -2.52
C LEU A 78 -21.15 -2.37 -1.95
N VAL A 79 -20.21 -3.16 -2.47
CA VAL A 79 -19.89 -4.48 -1.91
C VAL A 79 -18.93 -4.28 -0.75
N LEU A 80 -19.32 -4.72 0.46
CA LEU A 80 -18.51 -4.61 1.65
C LEU A 80 -17.82 -5.94 1.95
N MET A 81 -16.48 -5.90 2.02
CA MET A 81 -15.65 -7.01 2.45
C MET A 81 -15.21 -6.78 3.90
N ASP A 82 -15.22 -7.84 4.71
CA ASP A 82 -14.72 -7.79 6.08
C ASP A 82 -13.19 -7.88 6.11
N GLY A 83 -12.53 -6.87 6.67
CA GLY A 83 -11.07 -6.79 6.78
C GLY A 83 -10.54 -6.89 8.21
N GLU A 84 -11.31 -7.42 9.17
CA GLU A 84 -10.86 -7.59 10.56
C GLU A 84 -9.75 -8.64 10.67
N ASP A 85 -9.88 -9.76 9.93
CA ASP A 85 -8.80 -10.75 9.84
C ASP A 85 -7.70 -10.22 8.92
N LEU A 86 -6.58 -9.86 9.53
CA LEU A 86 -5.42 -9.32 8.83
C LEU A 86 -4.50 -10.40 8.22
N THR A 87 -4.76 -11.68 8.50
CA THR A 87 -3.94 -12.80 8.04
C THR A 87 -3.72 -12.80 6.52
N PRO A 88 -4.76 -12.73 5.66
CA PRO A 88 -4.55 -12.76 4.20
C PRO A 88 -3.75 -11.55 3.69
N PHE A 89 -3.93 -10.36 4.27
CA PHE A 89 -3.17 -9.17 3.87
C PHE A 89 -1.71 -9.27 4.31
N ARG A 90 -1.46 -9.76 5.53
CA ARG A 90 -0.12 -9.97 6.06
C ARG A 90 0.65 -11.00 5.23
N ASP A 91 0.01 -12.09 4.84
CA ASP A 91 0.67 -13.15 4.07
C ASP A 91 0.95 -12.69 2.64
N THR A 92 0.02 -11.96 2.02
CA THR A 92 0.27 -11.34 0.71
C THR A 92 1.41 -10.31 0.77
N SER A 93 1.43 -9.47 1.81
CA SER A 93 2.51 -8.49 2.03
C SER A 93 3.88 -9.18 2.14
N LYS A 94 3.97 -10.30 2.86
CA LYS A 94 5.22 -11.09 2.97
C LYS A 94 5.67 -11.65 1.62
N ILE A 95 4.74 -12.17 0.82
CA ILE A 95 5.05 -12.69 -0.52
C ILE A 95 5.65 -11.58 -1.39
N LEU A 96 4.99 -10.43 -1.46
CA LEU A 96 5.45 -9.29 -2.25
C LEU A 96 6.78 -8.74 -1.73
N PHE A 97 6.94 -8.58 -0.41
CA PHE A 97 8.19 -8.12 0.19
C PHE A 97 9.36 -9.08 -0.09
N ASN A 98 9.13 -10.40 -0.03
CA ASN A 98 10.14 -11.39 -0.37
C ASN A 98 10.49 -11.34 -1.86
N TYR A 99 9.52 -11.08 -2.73
CA TYR A 99 9.75 -10.82 -4.15
C TYR A 99 10.65 -9.59 -4.35
N PHE A 100 10.36 -8.44 -3.74
CA PHE A 100 11.23 -7.27 -3.83
C PHE A 100 12.65 -7.52 -3.32
N LYS A 101 12.82 -8.31 -2.26
CA LYS A 101 14.14 -8.69 -1.74
C LYS A 101 14.99 -9.46 -2.75
N THR A 102 14.41 -10.18 -3.71
CA THR A 102 15.20 -10.88 -4.74
C THR A 102 15.86 -9.94 -5.74
N PHE A 103 15.32 -8.73 -5.92
CA PHE A 103 15.89 -7.69 -6.81
C PHE A 103 16.88 -6.77 -6.11
N SER A 104 16.97 -6.82 -4.78
CA SER A 104 17.85 -5.94 -4.01
C SER A 104 19.23 -6.57 -3.81
N TRP A 105 20.17 -6.18 -4.68
CA TRP A 105 21.57 -6.61 -4.68
C TRP A 105 22.33 -6.29 -3.37
N ASN A 106 21.92 -5.21 -2.69
CA ASN A 106 22.53 -4.76 -1.43
C ASN A 106 21.69 -5.17 -0.21
N HIS A 107 20.61 -5.93 -0.42
CA HIS A 107 19.62 -6.32 0.59
C HIS A 107 19.01 -5.15 1.39
N LYS A 108 19.07 -3.92 0.86
CA LYS A 108 18.47 -2.73 1.47
C LYS A 108 17.03 -2.58 1.00
N VAL A 109 16.16 -3.43 1.56
CA VAL A 109 14.71 -3.33 1.39
C VAL A 109 14.08 -3.13 2.75
N GLU A 110 13.31 -2.06 2.90
CA GLU A 110 12.58 -1.72 4.11
C GLU A 110 11.09 -1.72 3.81
N ARG A 111 10.28 -2.12 4.81
CA ARG A 111 8.83 -2.15 4.69
C ARG A 111 8.21 -1.14 5.63
N LEU A 112 7.21 -0.41 5.16
CA LEU A 112 6.34 0.44 5.97
C LEU A 112 4.92 -0.10 5.88
N GLY A 113 4.35 -0.53 7.00
CA GLY A 113 3.02 -1.16 7.00
C GLY A 113 2.98 -2.47 6.20
N PHE A 114 1.88 -2.71 5.47
CA PHE A 114 1.69 -3.92 4.65
C PHE A 114 1.88 -3.67 3.16
N ASP A 115 1.65 -2.44 2.70
CA ASP A 115 1.55 -2.06 1.30
C ASP A 115 2.67 -1.17 0.79
N GLU A 116 3.55 -0.67 1.66
CA GLU A 116 4.67 0.18 1.25
C GLU A 116 6.03 -0.51 1.41
N VAL A 117 6.88 -0.37 0.39
CA VAL A 117 8.23 -0.93 0.34
C VAL A 117 9.22 0.12 -0.20
N PHE A 118 10.32 0.30 0.50
CA PHE A 118 11.44 1.15 0.10
C PHE A 118 12.62 0.26 -0.30
N MET A 119 13.22 0.53 -1.46
CA MET A 119 14.38 -0.20 -1.96
C MET A 119 15.51 0.76 -2.29
N GLY A 120 16.66 0.57 -1.63
CA GLY A 120 17.87 1.34 -1.91
C GLY A 120 18.63 0.77 -3.10
N MET A 121 18.92 1.60 -4.10
CA MET A 121 19.76 1.28 -5.25
C MET A 121 21.06 2.09 -5.21
N LEU A 122 22.15 1.51 -5.69
CA LEU A 122 23.42 2.21 -5.89
C LEU A 122 23.36 3.00 -7.21
N SER A 123 23.82 4.25 -7.22
CA SER A 123 24.01 5.01 -8.46
C SER A 123 25.01 4.28 -9.37
N GLY A 124 24.61 3.98 -10.61
CA GLY A 124 25.43 3.28 -11.60
C GLY A 124 24.90 1.90 -12.03
N GLN A 125 23.83 1.40 -11.40
CA GLN A 125 23.16 0.15 -11.81
C GLN A 125 21.71 0.37 -12.30
N ALA A 126 21.35 1.60 -12.64
CA ALA A 126 20.06 1.88 -13.25
C ALA A 126 20.01 1.18 -14.62
N CYS A 127 19.11 0.19 -14.76
CA CYS A 127 18.79 -0.54 -15.98
C CYS A 127 19.90 -1.41 -16.59
N LEU A 128 20.22 -2.55 -15.98
CA LEU A 128 20.71 -3.71 -16.74
C LEU A 128 20.03 -4.99 -16.23
N LYS A 129 18.81 -5.24 -16.75
CA LYS A 129 18.30 -6.55 -17.18
C LYS A 129 16.93 -6.38 -17.82
#